data_AF-A0AA96VLH7-F1
#
_entry.id   AF-A0AA96VLH7-F1
#
_cell.length_a   1.000
_cell.length_b   1.000
_cell.length_c   1.000
_cell.angle_alpha   90.00
_cell.angle_beta   90.00
_cell.angle_gamma   90.00
#
_symmetry.space_group_name_H-M   'P 1'
#
loop_
_entity.id
_entity.type
_entity.pdbx_description
1 polymer ?
#
loop_
_entity_poly.entity_id
_entity_poly.type
_entity_poly.pdbx_seq_one_letter_code
_entity_poly.pdbx_strand_id
1 'polypeptide(L)' 'MKILLKKIRITALYILLYNLILIICIWMGKVSTKEEFIIAVAGNAVMMGLSFVHLHNQVSDEFHGKIEEPSV' A
#
# COMPACT_ATOMS: atom_id res chain seq x y z
N MET A 1 -12.05 -17.10 3.09
CA MET A 1 -10.83 -17.27 3.93
C MET A 1 -9.50 -17.44 3.18
N LYS A 2 -9.24 -18.54 2.42
CA LYS A 2 -7.91 -18.77 1.77
C LYS A 2 -7.51 -17.67 0.77
N ILE A 3 -8.49 -17.14 0.02
CA ILE A 3 -8.29 -16.07 -0.96
C ILE A 3 -8.00 -14.74 -0.25
N LEU A 4 -8.78 -14.39 0.78
CA LEU A 4 -8.54 -13.20 1.61
C LEU A 4 -7.12 -13.20 2.19
N LEU A 5 -6.70 -14.33 2.79
CA LEU A 5 -5.36 -14.45 3.36
C LEU A 5 -4.25 -14.28 2.31
N LYS A 6 -4.46 -14.77 1.08
CA LYS A 6 -3.54 -14.56 -0.05
C LYS A 6 -3.47 -13.08 -0.41
N LYS A 7 -4.60 -12.38 -0.48
CA LYS A 7 -4.64 -10.95 -0.80
C LYS A 7 -3.95 -10.10 0.27
N ILE A 8 -4.23 -10.36 1.56
CA ILE A 8 -3.56 -9.70 2.70
C ILE A 8 -2.04 -9.86 2.62
N ARG A 9 -1.55 -11.09 2.35
CA ARG A 9 -0.12 -11.38 2.21
C ARG A 9 0.52 -10.60 1.07
N ILE A 10 -0.17 -10.48 -0.07
CA ILE A 10 0.31 -9.71 -1.22
C ILE A 10 0.38 -8.21 -0.88
N THR A 11 -0.65 -7.64 -0.26
CA THR A 11 -0.64 -6.24 0.17
C THR A 11 0.48 -5.96 1.16
N ALA A 12 0.70 -6.84 2.14
CA ALA A 12 1.81 -6.73 3.09
C ALA A 12 3.18 -6.79 2.38
N LEU A 13 3.33 -7.67 1.39
CA LEU A 13 4.53 -7.74 0.56
C LEU A 13 4.78 -6.43 -0.21
N TYR A 14 3.75 -5.83 -0.79
CA TYR A 14 3.91 -4.55 -1.49
C TYR A 14 4.35 -3.43 -0.55
N ILE A 15 3.75 -3.33 0.65
CA ILE A 15 4.17 -2.35 1.66
C ILE A 15 5.65 -2.53 2.02
N LEU A 16 6.08 -3.77 2.24
CA LEU A 16 7.48 -4.08 2.52
C LEU A 16 8.40 -3.63 1.36
N LEU A 17 8.04 -3.96 0.13
CA LEU A 17 8.83 -3.63 -1.05
C LEU A 17 8.94 -2.12 -1.27
N TYR A 18 7.86 -1.35 -1.11
CA TYR A 18 7.91 0.11 -1.24
C TYR A 18 8.87 0.74 -0.23
N ASN A 19 8.81 0.31 1.02
CA ASN A 19 9.71 0.81 2.06
C ASN A 19 11.17 0.39 1.79
N LEU A 20 11.40 -0.85 1.35
CA LEU A 20 12.75 -1.31 1.00
C LEU A 20 13.34 -0.53 -0.17
N ILE A 21 12.55 -0.27 -1.21
CA ILE A 21 12.97 0.53 -2.37
C ILE A 21 13.34 1.95 -1.93
N LEU A 22 12.54 2.59 -1.07
CA LEU A 22 12.86 3.91 -0.53
C LEU A 22 14.20 3.91 0.20
N ILE A 23 14.43 2.94 1.10
CA ILE A 23 15.69 2.80 1.84
C ILE A 23 16.87 2.63 0.88
N ILE A 24 16.73 1.78 -0.14
CA ILE A 24 17.79 1.57 -1.15
C ILE A 24 18.05 2.84 -1.96
N CYS A 25 17.02 3.57 -2.38
CA CYS A 25 17.16 4.83 -3.11
C CYS A 25 17.91 5.89 -2.29
N ILE A 26 17.63 5.99 -0.99
CA ILE A 26 18.35 6.86 -0.06
C ILE A 26 19.80 6.38 0.08
N TRP A 27 20.03 5.09 0.32
CA TRP A 27 21.36 4.54 0.54
C TRP A 27 22.27 4.67 -0.69
N MET A 28 21.73 4.47 -1.90
CA MET A 28 22.47 4.63 -3.15
C MET A 28 22.73 6.09 -3.52
N GLY A 29 22.25 7.07 -2.73
CA GLY A 29 22.36 8.49 -3.05
C GLY A 29 21.55 8.91 -4.29
N LYS A 30 20.58 8.08 -4.74
CA LYS A 30 19.63 8.47 -5.81
C LYS A 30 18.67 9.57 -5.35
N VAL A 31 18.47 9.66 -4.04
CA VAL A 31 17.78 10.76 -3.37
C VAL A 31 18.87 11.56 -2.66
N SER A 32 19.22 12.70 -3.24
CA SER A 32 20.43 13.45 -2.91
C SER A 32 20.15 14.83 -2.34
N THR A 33 18.96 15.38 -2.62
CA THR A 33 18.52 16.68 -2.10
C THR A 33 17.43 16.54 -1.05
N LYS A 34 17.23 17.59 -0.26
CA LYS A 34 16.16 17.66 0.74
C LYS A 34 14.78 17.55 0.08
N GLU A 35 14.60 18.20 -1.06
CA GLU A 35 13.36 18.20 -1.83
C GLU A 35 13.04 16.79 -2.37
N GLU A 36 14.04 16.12 -2.97
CA GLU A 36 13.90 14.72 -3.41
C GLU A 36 13.53 13.79 -2.26
N PHE A 37 14.14 13.99 -1.09
CA PHE A 37 13.84 13.19 0.10
C PHE A 37 12.41 13.37 0.58
N ILE A 38 11.93 14.62 0.65
CA ILE A 38 10.55 14.92 1.03
C ILE A 38 9.57 14.28 0.05
N ILE A 39 9.82 14.40 -1.26
CA ILE A 39 8.97 13.80 -2.30
C ILE A 39 8.94 12.27 -2.17
N ALA A 40 10.11 11.64 -1.98
CA ALA A 40 10.22 10.19 -1.86
C ALA A 40 9.48 9.66 -0.63
N VAL A 41 9.61 10.34 0.52
CA VAL A 41 8.89 9.99 1.76
C VAL A 41 7.39 10.23 1.63
N ALA A 42 6.97 11.36 1.06
CA ALA A 42 5.56 11.67 0.85
C ALA A 42 4.90 10.65 -0.09
N GLY A 43 5.55 10.30 -1.19
CA GLY A 43 5.10 9.25 -2.11
C GLY A 43 4.95 7.90 -1.40
N ASN A 44 5.94 7.50 -0.60
CA ASN A 44 5.86 6.27 0.19
C ASN A 44 4.70 6.27 1.19
N ALA A 45 4.45 7.39 1.88
CA ALA A 45 3.33 7.54 2.80
C ALA A 45 1.97 7.40 2.09
N VAL A 46 1.81 8.01 0.92
CA VAL A 46 0.59 7.87 0.09
C VAL A 46 0.38 6.41 -0.32
N MET A 47 1.44 5.74 -0.80
CA MET A 47 1.35 4.34 -1.21
C MET A 47 1.01 3.40 -0.06
N MET A 48 1.52 3.66 1.14
CA MET A 48 1.13 2.92 2.35
C MET A 48 -0.35 3.16 2.70
N GLY A 49 -0.82 4.41 2.63
CA GLY A 49 -2.22 4.76 2.87
C GLY A 49 -3.18 4.04 1.92
N LEU A 50 -2.87 4.08 0.61
CA LEU A 50 -3.64 3.35 -0.40
C LEU A 50 -3.63 1.83 -0.16
N SER A 51 -2.48 1.28 0.22
CA SER A 51 -2.37 -0.16 0.53
C SER A 51 -3.22 -0.54 1.73
N PHE A 52 -3.29 0.32 2.76
CA PHE A 52 -4.13 0.11 3.93
C PHE A 52 -5.63 0.18 3.58
N VAL A 53 -6.05 1.17 2.80
CA VAL A 53 -7.44 1.27 2.30
C VAL A 53 -7.81 0.03 1.48
N HIS A 54 -6.91 -0.43 0.61
CA HIS A 54 -7.15 -1.63 -0.18
C HIS A 54 -7.34 -2.86 0.71
N LEU A 55 -6.51 -3.02 1.74
CA LEU A 55 -6.64 -4.09 2.73
C LEU A 55 -7.97 -4.00 3.48
N HIS A 56 -8.33 -2.80 3.94
CA HIS A 56 -9.58 -2.54 4.64
C HIS A 56 -10.79 -2.96 3.80
N ASN A 57 -10.82 -2.55 2.52
CA ASN A 57 -11.92 -2.90 1.62
C ASN A 57 -11.97 -4.41 1.34
N GLN A 58 -10.82 -5.08 1.16
CA GLN A 58 -10.79 -6.54 0.98
C GLN A 58 -11.34 -7.30 2.19
N VAL A 59 -11.03 -6.82 3.40
CA VAL A 59 -11.55 -7.39 4.65
C VAL A 59 -13.04 -7.08 4.76
N SER A 60 -13.44 -5.83 4.55
CA SER A 60 -14.84 -5.38 4.61
C SER A 60 -15.74 -6.18 3.64
N ASP A 61 -15.32 -6.36 2.39
CA ASP A 61 -16.07 -7.12 1.38
C ASP A 61 -16.30 -8.58 1.80
N GLU A 62 -15.33 -9.20 2.47
CA GLU A 62 -15.46 -10.59 2.93
C GLU A 62 -16.40 -10.70 4.14
N PHE A 63 -16.39 -9.73 5.06
CA PHE A 63 -17.16 -9.80 6.31
C PHE A 63 -18.56 -9.17 6.24
N HIS A 64 -18.75 -8.15 5.41
CA HIS A 64 -20.02 -7.41 5.30
C HIS A 64 -20.78 -7.71 4.00
N GLY A 65 -20.19 -8.52 3.10
CA GLY A 65 -20.68 -8.68 1.74
C GLY A 65 -20.40 -7.45 0.89
N LYS A 66 -20.41 -7.61 -0.43
CA LYS A 66 -20.41 -6.43 -1.31
C LYS A 66 -21.72 -5.69 -1.08
N ILE A 67 -21.64 -4.43 -0.72
CA ILE A 67 -22.81 -3.55 -0.80
C ILE A 67 -23.10 -3.44 -2.31
N GLU A 68 -24.03 -4.24 -2.81
CA GLU A 68 -24.55 -4.05 -4.16
C GLU A 68 -25.21 -2.67 -4.16
N GLU A 69 -24.61 -1.72 -4.88
CA GLU A 69 -25.26 -0.45 -5.15
C GLU A 69 -26.61 -0.78 -5.80
N PRO A 70 -27.73 -0.22 -5.29
CA PRO A 70 -29.03 -0.50 -5.85
C PRO A 70 -29.00 -0.15 -7.34
N SER A 71 -29.28 -1.12 -8.19
CA SER A 71 -29.41 -0.93 -9.63
C SER A 71 -30.51 0.11 -9.88
N VAL A 72 -30.12 1.30 -10.32
CA VAL A 72 -31.03 2.36 -10.78
C VAL A 72 -31.61 2.00 -12.13
#